data_AF-A6FAS3-F1
#
_entry.id   AF-A6FAS3-F1
#
_cell.length_a   1.000
_cell.length_b   1.000
_cell.length_c   1.000
_cell.angle_alpha   90.00
_cell.angle_beta   90.00
_cell.angle_gamma   90.00
#
_symmetry.space_group_name_H-M   'P 1'
#
loop_
_entity.id
_entity.type
_entity.pdbx_description
1 polymer ?
#
loop_
_entity_poly.entity_id
_entity_poly.type
_entity_poly.pdbx_seq_one_letter_code
_entity_poly.pdbx_strand_id
1 'polypeptide(L)'
;MSMITKKEPITRDERIRRVGFLCVHFVRNLAFYRAGMENGILLKTNPFWRTANFNFFDQAVLEWCKLFADKKGKHYWGKIATDCSKFQIFLCETIRMDNDEFEVYVNELRKSRDKFIAHLDSERHDYRPHMDIAYKCIEYYYQHLFNHDNKQNCLSDFPSDLKVFYDKCFQLAEAEYKT
;
A
#
# COMPACT_ATOMS: atom_id res chain seq x y z
N MET A 1 -16.46 -29.97 -25.84
CA MET A 1 -16.08 -28.55 -26.03
C MET A 1 -16.77 -27.73 -24.94
N SER A 2 -16.04 -27.41 -23.86
CA SER A 2 -16.54 -26.51 -22.83
C SER A 2 -16.50 -25.08 -23.37
N MET A 3 -17.65 -24.42 -23.44
CA MET A 3 -17.72 -23.00 -23.75
C MET A 3 -17.06 -22.25 -22.59
N ILE A 4 -15.85 -21.73 -22.84
CA ILE A 4 -15.25 -20.73 -21.97
C ILE A 4 -16.16 -19.51 -22.03
N THR A 5 -17.07 -19.38 -21.06
CA THR A 5 -17.84 -18.16 -20.83
C THR A 5 -16.84 -17.03 -20.63
N LYS A 6 -16.80 -16.07 -21.58
CA LYS A 6 -16.04 -14.83 -21.43
C LYS A 6 -16.49 -14.19 -20.11
N LYS A 7 -15.63 -14.22 -19.10
CA LYS A 7 -15.88 -13.59 -17.81
C LYS A 7 -16.10 -12.10 -18.07
N GLU A 8 -17.22 -11.57 -17.61
CA GLU A 8 -17.55 -10.16 -17.82
C GLU A 8 -16.42 -9.26 -17.29
N PRO A 9 -16.09 -8.18 -18.00
CA PRO A 9 -15.09 -7.23 -17.53
C PRO A 9 -15.59 -6.60 -16.23
N ILE A 10 -14.70 -6.48 -15.24
CA ILE A 10 -15.09 -5.88 -13.97
C ILE A 10 -15.48 -4.41 -14.18
N THR A 11 -16.48 -3.98 -13.43
CA THR A 11 -16.98 -2.61 -13.43
C THR A 11 -15.95 -1.63 -12.83
N ARG A 12 -16.15 -0.33 -13.07
CA ARG A 12 -15.34 0.71 -12.45
C ARG A 12 -15.44 0.69 -10.93
N ASP A 13 -16.62 0.44 -10.37
CA ASP A 13 -16.83 0.43 -8.92
C ASP A 13 -16.16 -0.78 -8.26
N GLU A 14 -16.24 -1.96 -8.88
CA GLU A 14 -15.46 -3.12 -8.42
C GLU A 14 -13.95 -2.85 -8.48
N ARG A 15 -13.49 -2.08 -9.46
CA ARG A 15 -12.09 -1.66 -9.54
C ARG A 15 -11.74 -0.71 -8.39
N ILE A 16 -12.57 0.29 -8.12
CA ILE A 16 -12.38 1.25 -7.01
C ILE A 16 -12.38 0.52 -5.66
N ARG A 17 -13.32 -0.42 -5.44
CA ARG A 17 -13.34 -1.27 -4.24
C ARG A 17 -12.02 -2.03 -4.05
N ARG A 18 -11.49 -2.62 -5.12
CA ARG A 18 -10.17 -3.29 -5.06
C ARG A 18 -9.07 -2.33 -4.68
N VAL A 19 -9.03 -1.13 -5.25
CA VAL A 19 -8.04 -0.10 -4.87
C VAL A 19 -8.20 0.28 -3.40
N GLY A 20 -9.43 0.50 -2.93
CA GLY A 20 -9.72 0.73 -1.52
C GLY A 20 -9.19 -0.39 -0.62
N PHE A 21 -9.32 -1.65 -1.03
CA PHE A 21 -8.79 -2.80 -0.27
C PHE A 21 -7.26 -2.74 -0.20
N LEU A 22 -6.59 -2.41 -1.31
CA LEU A 22 -5.13 -2.25 -1.33
C LEU A 22 -4.67 -1.16 -0.36
N CYS A 23 -5.37 -0.02 -0.30
CA CYS A 23 -5.07 1.04 0.67
C CYS A 23 -5.25 0.58 2.12
N VAL A 24 -6.39 -0.07 2.44
CA VAL A 24 -6.66 -0.58 3.80
C VAL A 24 -5.66 -1.66 4.19
N HIS A 25 -5.32 -2.58 3.27
CA HIS A 25 -4.34 -3.63 3.51
C HIS A 25 -2.94 -3.06 3.72
N PHE A 26 -2.54 -2.06 2.94
CA PHE A 26 -1.29 -1.33 3.16
C PHE A 26 -1.24 -0.78 4.59
N VAL A 27 -2.27 -0.03 5.00
CA VAL A 27 -2.30 0.64 6.31
C VAL A 27 -2.24 -0.37 7.45
N ARG A 28 -3.04 -1.45 7.38
CA ARG A 28 -3.05 -2.51 8.39
C ARG A 28 -1.66 -3.14 8.55
N ASN A 29 -1.06 -3.55 7.44
CA ASN A 29 0.23 -4.22 7.45
C ASN A 29 1.35 -3.28 7.92
N LEU A 30 1.34 -2.01 7.51
CA LEU A 30 2.31 -1.04 8.00
C LEU A 30 2.17 -0.80 9.51
N ALA A 31 0.94 -0.71 10.01
CA ALA A 31 0.68 -0.57 11.45
C ALA A 31 1.20 -1.78 12.24
N PHE A 32 0.93 -3.00 11.77
CA PHE A 32 1.39 -4.23 12.41
C PHE A 32 2.92 -4.37 12.39
N TYR A 33 3.57 -4.04 11.25
CA TYR A 33 5.03 -4.00 11.16
C TYR A 33 5.63 -3.03 12.17
N ARG A 34 5.09 -1.81 12.25
CA ARG A 34 5.62 -0.78 13.15
C ARG A 34 5.40 -1.11 14.62
N ALA A 35 4.28 -1.73 14.97
CA ALA A 35 4.01 -2.16 16.34
C ALA A 35 5.02 -3.20 16.85
N GLY A 36 5.62 -4.00 15.95
CA GLY A 36 6.67 -4.95 16.29
C GLY A 36 8.08 -4.36 16.39
N MET A 37 8.26 -3.07 16.11
CA MET A 37 9.56 -2.43 15.99
C MET A 37 9.72 -1.30 17.02
N GLU A 38 10.82 -1.31 17.75
CA GLU A 38 11.21 -0.24 18.68
C GLU A 38 12.64 0.21 18.34
N ASN A 39 12.83 1.50 18.04
CA ASN A 39 14.13 2.08 17.65
C ASN A 39 14.85 1.29 16.52
N GLY A 40 14.09 0.73 15.57
CA GLY A 40 14.62 -0.07 14.47
C GLY A 40 14.94 -1.53 14.83
N ILE A 41 14.64 -1.96 16.05
CA ILE A 41 14.87 -3.31 16.56
C ILE A 41 13.53 -4.04 16.69
N LEU A 42 13.48 -5.30 16.24
CA LEU A 42 12.31 -6.16 16.39
C LEU A 42 12.14 -6.58 17.86
N LEU A 43 10.96 -6.36 18.45
CA LEU A 43 10.65 -6.66 19.84
C LEU A 43 10.69 -8.17 20.16
N LYS A 44 10.03 -8.99 19.33
CA LYS A 44 10.00 -10.46 19.48
C LYS A 44 10.78 -11.14 18.36
N THR A 45 11.96 -11.66 18.71
CA THR A 45 12.95 -12.12 17.71
C THR A 45 12.87 -13.61 17.36
N ASN A 46 12.02 -14.39 18.04
CA ASN A 46 11.84 -15.80 17.72
C ASN A 46 11.31 -15.98 16.27
N PRO A 47 11.55 -17.15 15.65
CA PRO A 47 11.35 -17.31 14.21
C PRO A 47 9.93 -16.95 13.74
N PHE A 48 8.91 -17.31 14.52
CA PHE A 48 7.52 -17.00 14.18
C PHE A 48 7.27 -15.49 14.09
N TRP A 49 7.57 -14.74 15.14
CA TRP A 49 7.33 -13.29 15.18
C TRP A 49 8.22 -12.53 14.21
N ARG A 50 9.46 -12.99 14.02
CA ARG A 50 10.35 -12.44 12.99
C ARG A 50 9.74 -12.58 11.61
N THR A 51 9.30 -13.77 11.24
CA THR A 51 8.68 -14.02 9.94
C THR A 51 7.38 -13.23 9.79
N ALA A 52 6.51 -13.23 10.80
CA ALA A 52 5.25 -12.50 10.76
C ALA A 52 5.48 -10.99 10.57
N ASN A 53 6.38 -10.38 11.35
CA ASN A 53 6.61 -8.94 11.29
C ASN A 53 7.16 -8.49 9.93
N PHE A 54 8.14 -9.23 9.38
CA PHE A 54 8.69 -8.88 8.06
C PHE A 54 7.71 -9.17 6.93
N ASN A 55 6.86 -10.19 7.05
CA ASN A 55 5.78 -10.40 6.07
C ASN A 55 4.79 -9.22 6.05
N PHE A 56 4.52 -8.56 7.18
CA PHE A 56 3.69 -7.35 7.17
C PHE A 56 4.37 -6.22 6.37
N PHE A 57 5.67 -6.00 6.54
CA PHE A 57 6.41 -5.03 5.73
C PHE A 57 6.32 -5.38 4.23
N ASP A 58 6.59 -6.64 3.88
CA ASP A 58 6.59 -7.09 2.49
C ASP A 58 5.22 -6.92 1.85
N GLN A 59 4.14 -7.25 2.57
CA GLN A 59 2.78 -7.02 2.10
C GLN A 59 2.51 -5.52 1.89
N ALA A 60 2.93 -4.64 2.79
CA ALA A 60 2.77 -3.21 2.61
C ALA A 60 3.49 -2.72 1.33
N VAL A 61 4.73 -3.16 1.09
CA VAL A 61 5.46 -2.84 -0.15
C VAL A 61 4.72 -3.36 -1.39
N LEU A 62 4.24 -4.60 -1.36
CA LEU A 62 3.50 -5.20 -2.47
C LEU A 62 2.22 -4.45 -2.81
N GLU A 63 1.42 -4.09 -1.81
CA GLU A 63 0.18 -3.33 -2.02
C GLU A 63 0.47 -1.94 -2.57
N TRP A 64 1.48 -1.26 -2.03
CA TRP A 64 1.90 0.04 -2.54
C TRP A 64 2.37 -0.02 -3.99
N CYS A 65 3.19 -1.02 -4.35
CA CYS A 65 3.69 -1.18 -5.70
C CYS A 65 2.57 -1.43 -6.73
N LYS A 66 1.50 -2.15 -6.36
CA LYS A 66 0.33 -2.34 -7.24
C LYS A 66 -0.38 -1.02 -7.58
N LEU A 67 -0.32 -0.06 -6.65
CA LEU A 67 -0.98 1.24 -6.76
C LEU A 67 -0.09 2.29 -7.46
N PHE A 68 1.21 2.32 -7.15
CA PHE A 68 2.10 3.42 -7.57
C PHE A 68 3.28 3.00 -8.46
N ALA A 69 3.71 1.74 -8.42
CA ALA A 69 4.91 1.32 -9.16
C ALA A 69 4.59 0.55 -10.45
N ASP A 70 3.51 -0.23 -10.49
CA ASP A 70 3.15 -1.05 -11.64
C ASP A 70 2.28 -0.29 -12.65
N LYS A 71 2.89 0.55 -13.49
CA LYS A 71 2.21 1.34 -14.54
C LYS A 71 1.37 0.48 -15.51
N LYS A 72 1.76 -0.80 -15.70
CA LYS A 72 1.02 -1.76 -16.53
C LYS A 72 -0.09 -2.47 -15.76
N GLY A 73 -0.02 -2.48 -14.44
CA GLY A 73 -0.99 -3.05 -13.51
C GLY A 73 -2.39 -2.46 -13.66
N LYS A 74 -3.39 -3.23 -13.26
CA LYS A 74 -4.80 -2.84 -13.35
C LYS A 74 -5.24 -1.87 -12.25
N HIS A 75 -4.47 -1.75 -11.18
CA HIS A 75 -4.77 -0.92 -10.01
C HIS A 75 -3.90 0.34 -9.92
N TYR A 76 -3.04 0.56 -10.92
CA TYR A 76 -2.20 1.75 -10.99
C TYR A 76 -3.04 3.02 -10.93
N TRP A 77 -2.68 3.96 -10.06
CA TRP A 77 -3.44 5.18 -9.82
C TRP A 77 -3.79 5.93 -11.11
N GLY A 78 -2.88 5.97 -12.08
CA GLY A 78 -3.09 6.66 -13.36
C GLY A 78 -4.11 6.02 -14.29
N LYS A 79 -4.69 4.86 -13.92
CA LYS A 79 -5.83 4.22 -14.60
C LYS A 79 -7.13 4.35 -13.83
N ILE A 80 -7.06 4.85 -12.60
CA ILE A 80 -8.17 4.92 -11.67
C ILE A 80 -8.63 6.36 -11.51
N ALA A 81 -7.70 7.26 -11.16
CA ALA A 81 -7.97 8.68 -10.97
C ALA A 81 -8.61 9.26 -12.24
N THR A 82 -9.73 9.96 -12.07
CA THR A 82 -10.46 10.55 -13.20
C THR A 82 -9.68 11.71 -13.85
N ASP A 83 -8.89 12.45 -13.06
CA ASP A 83 -8.01 13.52 -13.52
C ASP A 83 -6.57 13.24 -13.06
N CYS A 84 -5.80 12.56 -13.91
CA CYS A 84 -4.44 12.12 -13.57
C CYS A 84 -3.47 13.29 -13.34
N SER A 85 -3.60 14.36 -14.10
CA SER A 85 -2.71 15.53 -13.97
C SER A 85 -2.94 16.23 -12.65
N LYS A 86 -4.20 16.48 -12.30
CA LYS A 86 -4.56 17.07 -11.01
C LYS A 86 -4.21 16.15 -9.85
N PHE A 87 -4.47 14.84 -9.98
CA PHE A 87 -4.10 13.86 -8.96
C PHE A 87 -2.61 13.90 -8.66
N GLN A 88 -1.76 13.88 -9.71
CA GLN A 88 -0.30 13.86 -9.57
C GLN A 88 0.22 15.14 -8.92
N ILE A 89 -0.27 16.32 -9.33
CA ILE A 89 0.13 17.61 -8.75
C ILE A 89 -0.13 17.62 -7.24
N PHE A 90 -1.37 17.32 -6.83
CA PHE A 90 -1.72 17.33 -5.40
C PHE A 90 -1.05 16.20 -4.60
N LEU A 91 -0.78 15.05 -5.21
CA LEU A 91 0.02 14.00 -4.58
C LEU A 91 1.43 14.51 -4.24
N CYS A 92 2.12 15.09 -5.22
CA CYS A 92 3.45 15.68 -5.09
C CYS A 92 3.48 16.79 -4.02
N GLU A 93 2.50 17.69 -4.04
CA GLU A 93 2.33 18.71 -2.98
C GLU A 93 2.15 18.10 -1.59
N THR A 94 1.34 17.04 -1.48
CA THR A 94 1.07 16.35 -0.20
C THR A 94 2.33 15.71 0.39
N ILE A 95 3.12 15.05 -0.45
CA ILE A 95 4.35 14.39 -0.01
C ILE A 95 5.57 15.32 0.00
N ARG A 96 5.42 16.54 -0.51
CA ARG A 96 6.47 17.57 -0.64
C ARG A 96 7.65 17.08 -1.48
N MET A 97 7.33 16.47 -2.62
CA MET A 97 8.30 16.02 -3.62
C MET A 97 7.88 16.52 -4.99
N ASP A 98 8.84 16.82 -5.86
CA ASP A 98 8.54 16.95 -7.29
C ASP A 98 8.33 15.58 -7.96
N ASN A 99 8.09 15.58 -9.28
CA ASN A 99 7.84 14.36 -10.03
C ASN A 99 9.08 13.45 -10.13
N ASP A 100 10.27 14.03 -10.21
CA ASP A 100 11.51 13.27 -10.37
C ASP A 100 11.90 12.63 -9.04
N GLU A 101 11.82 13.38 -7.93
CA GLU A 101 11.98 12.88 -6.57
C GLU A 101 10.98 11.75 -6.27
N PHE A 102 9.72 11.93 -6.68
CA PHE A 102 8.71 10.89 -6.51
C PHE A 102 8.99 9.65 -7.35
N GLU A 103 9.44 9.77 -8.60
CA GLU A 103 9.80 8.60 -9.41
C GLU A 103 11.05 7.89 -8.87
N VAL A 104 12.02 8.62 -8.29
CA VAL A 104 13.14 8.02 -7.54
C VAL A 104 12.60 7.17 -6.39
N TYR A 105 11.72 7.72 -5.56
CA TYR A 105 11.10 6.98 -4.45
C TYR A 105 10.28 5.75 -4.93
N VAL A 106 9.53 5.90 -6.03
CA VAL A 106 8.81 4.78 -6.66
C VAL A 106 9.80 3.67 -7.08
N ASN A 107 10.95 4.04 -7.64
CA ASN A 107 11.99 3.08 -8.02
C ASN A 107 12.62 2.38 -6.82
N GLU A 108 12.78 3.05 -5.68
CA GLU A 108 13.27 2.44 -4.45
C GLU A 108 12.34 1.32 -3.95
N LEU A 109 11.04 1.58 -3.87
CA LEU A 109 10.06 0.57 -3.45
C LEU A 109 9.92 -0.54 -4.49
N ARG A 110 9.98 -0.20 -5.79
CA ARG A 110 9.98 -1.19 -6.88
C ARG A 110 11.20 -2.12 -6.78
N LYS A 111 12.39 -1.56 -6.52
CA LYS A 111 13.62 -2.34 -6.31
C LYS A 111 13.46 -3.24 -5.08
N SER A 112 12.93 -2.72 -3.97
CA SER A 112 12.67 -3.51 -2.76
C SER A 112 11.81 -4.74 -3.07
N ARG A 113 10.69 -4.54 -3.79
CA ARG A 113 9.81 -5.62 -4.26
C ARG A 113 10.56 -6.63 -5.13
N ASP A 114 11.21 -6.16 -6.19
CA ASP A 114 11.77 -7.04 -7.22
C ASP A 114 12.95 -7.83 -6.67
N LYS A 115 13.84 -7.19 -5.91
CA LYS A 115 15.09 -7.79 -5.46
C LYS A 115 14.96 -8.63 -4.21
N PHE A 116 14.14 -8.23 -3.24
CA PHE A 116 14.12 -8.88 -1.93
C PHE A 116 12.85 -9.68 -1.67
N ILE A 117 11.70 -9.21 -2.15
CA ILE A 117 10.40 -9.82 -1.83
C ILE A 117 9.99 -10.87 -2.86
N ALA A 118 10.09 -10.54 -4.15
CA ALA A 118 9.54 -11.38 -5.22
C ALA A 118 10.57 -12.37 -5.80
N HIS A 119 11.85 -11.98 -5.94
CA HIS A 119 12.86 -12.82 -6.60
C HIS A 119 13.96 -13.34 -5.66
N LEU A 120 14.17 -12.71 -4.50
CA LEU A 120 15.27 -13.00 -3.58
C LEU A 120 16.62 -13.08 -4.34
N ASP A 121 16.96 -11.99 -5.01
CA ASP A 121 18.17 -11.85 -5.82
C ASP A 121 19.44 -11.82 -4.95
N SER A 122 20.61 -11.90 -5.60
CA SER A 122 21.93 -12.01 -4.97
C SER A 122 22.43 -10.74 -4.23
N GLU A 123 21.58 -9.73 -4.00
CA GLU A 123 21.97 -8.52 -3.28
C GLU A 123 22.21 -8.84 -1.79
N ARG A 124 23.38 -8.45 -1.27
CA ARG A 124 23.82 -8.84 0.09
C ARG A 124 23.25 -7.99 1.22
N HIS A 125 22.66 -6.83 0.90
CA HIS A 125 22.12 -5.90 1.87
C HIS A 125 20.63 -5.74 1.62
N ASP A 126 19.83 -6.13 2.60
CA ASP A 126 18.38 -5.91 2.63
C ASP A 126 18.11 -4.39 2.60
N TYR A 127 17.49 -3.91 1.53
CA TYR A 127 17.11 -2.50 1.40
C TYR A 127 15.64 -2.33 1.80
N ARG A 128 15.43 -1.61 2.91
CA ARG A 128 14.11 -1.30 3.47
C ARG A 128 13.84 0.19 3.35
N PRO A 129 13.00 0.62 2.38
CA PRO A 129 12.67 2.03 2.23
C PRO A 129 11.87 2.57 3.43
N HIS A 130 12.03 3.87 3.69
CA HIS A 130 11.21 4.57 4.69
C HIS A 130 9.77 4.69 4.20
N MET A 131 8.83 4.09 4.94
CA MET A 131 7.43 3.97 4.50
C MET A 131 6.54 5.19 4.84
N ASP A 132 7.08 6.26 5.41
CA ASP A 132 6.29 7.46 5.75
C ASP A 132 5.75 8.17 4.52
N ILE A 133 6.56 8.27 3.46
CA ILE A 133 6.12 8.83 2.17
C ILE A 133 5.07 7.91 1.54
N ALA A 134 5.29 6.59 1.57
CA ALA A 134 4.32 5.62 1.08
C ALA A 134 2.97 5.73 1.82
N TYR A 135 2.99 5.90 3.14
CA TYR A 135 1.78 6.11 3.94
C TYR A 135 1.03 7.38 3.52
N LYS A 136 1.73 8.51 3.35
CA LYS A 136 1.11 9.76 2.87
C LYS A 136 0.50 9.62 1.47
N CYS A 137 1.17 8.91 0.55
CA CYS A 137 0.61 8.60 -0.77
C CYS A 137 -0.72 7.83 -0.65
N ILE A 138 -0.77 6.84 0.24
CA ILE A 138 -1.95 6.00 0.44
C ILE A 138 -3.09 6.78 1.08
N GLU A 139 -2.80 7.59 2.10
CA GLU A 139 -3.77 8.46 2.75
C GLU A 139 -4.40 9.44 1.76
N TYR A 140 -3.58 10.13 0.97
CA TYR A 140 -4.04 11.03 -0.08
C TYR A 140 -4.89 10.30 -1.12
N TYR A 141 -4.39 9.18 -1.67
CA TYR A 141 -5.12 8.46 -2.72
C TYR A 141 -6.45 7.93 -2.20
N TYR A 142 -6.48 7.41 -0.98
CA TYR A 142 -7.71 6.93 -0.38
C TYR A 142 -8.75 8.04 -0.22
N GLN A 143 -8.36 9.22 0.28
CA GLN A 143 -9.24 10.38 0.36
C GLN A 143 -9.72 10.85 -1.02
N HIS A 144 -8.82 10.83 -2.02
CA HIS A 144 -9.17 11.16 -3.40
C HIS A 144 -10.29 10.25 -3.93
N LEU A 145 -10.22 8.93 -3.64
CA LEU A 145 -11.26 8.00 -4.06
C LEU A 145 -12.63 8.36 -3.49
N PHE A 146 -12.72 8.67 -2.19
CA PHE A 146 -13.98 9.05 -1.55
C PHE A 146 -14.55 10.34 -2.13
N ASN A 147 -13.70 11.34 -2.37
CA ASN A 147 -14.12 12.67 -2.77
C ASN A 147 -14.46 12.78 -4.26
N HIS A 148 -13.88 11.94 -5.11
CA HIS A 148 -13.96 12.13 -6.57
C HIS A 148 -14.40 10.90 -7.36
N ASP A 149 -14.01 9.70 -6.93
CA ASP A 149 -14.20 8.48 -7.73
C ASP A 149 -15.34 7.57 -7.21
N ASN A 150 -15.71 7.66 -5.93
CA ASN A 150 -16.71 6.83 -5.23
C ASN A 150 -18.19 7.23 -5.52
N LYS A 151 -18.53 7.43 -6.80
CA LYS A 151 -19.84 8.01 -7.21
C LYS A 151 -21.06 7.19 -6.78
N GLN A 152 -20.96 5.87 -6.72
CA GLN A 152 -22.05 4.98 -6.29
C GLN A 152 -21.96 4.57 -4.81
N ASN A 153 -21.12 5.25 -4.03
CA ASN A 153 -20.86 4.90 -2.64
C ASN A 153 -20.40 3.43 -2.45
N CYS A 154 -19.66 2.92 -3.42
CA CYS A 154 -19.11 1.58 -3.44
C CYS A 154 -18.04 1.34 -2.35
N LEU A 155 -17.59 2.37 -1.62
CA LEU A 155 -16.68 2.26 -0.47
C LEU A 155 -17.37 2.42 0.89
N SER A 156 -18.70 2.33 0.95
CA SER A 156 -19.50 2.56 2.17
C SER A 156 -19.16 1.65 3.36
N ASP A 157 -18.63 0.45 3.11
CA ASP A 157 -18.20 -0.52 4.12
C ASP A 157 -16.73 -0.37 4.54
N PHE A 158 -16.01 0.61 3.98
CA PHE A 158 -14.59 0.83 4.28
C PHE A 158 -14.40 1.83 5.43
N PRO A 159 -13.22 1.84 6.10
CA PRO A 159 -12.92 2.83 7.13
C PRO A 159 -12.97 4.26 6.59
N SER A 160 -13.77 5.14 7.17
CA SER A 160 -13.87 6.54 6.73
C SER A 160 -12.59 7.36 6.95
N ASP A 161 -11.72 6.90 7.84
CA ASP A 161 -10.46 7.57 8.22
C ASP A 161 -9.35 6.51 8.38
N LEU A 162 -8.33 6.59 7.52
CA LEU A 162 -7.20 5.66 7.54
C LEU A 162 -6.27 5.87 8.73
N LYS A 163 -6.19 7.08 9.30
CA LYS A 163 -5.39 7.34 10.49
C LYS A 163 -6.02 6.68 11.71
N VAL A 164 -7.34 6.83 11.89
CA VAL A 164 -8.06 6.14 12.98
C VAL A 164 -7.97 4.62 12.80
N PHE A 165 -8.03 4.14 11.56
CA PHE A 165 -7.85 2.72 11.27
C PHE A 165 -6.42 2.24 11.57
N TYR A 166 -5.40 3.01 11.18
CA TYR A 166 -3.99 2.75 11.51
C TYR A 166 -3.79 2.63 13.03
N ASP A 167 -4.28 3.61 13.80
CA ASP A 167 -4.10 3.66 15.25
C ASP A 167 -4.73 2.42 15.93
N LYS A 168 -5.92 2.00 15.47
CA LYS A 168 -6.56 0.76 15.92
C LYS A 168 -5.73 -0.49 15.59
N CYS A 169 -5.24 -0.61 14.36
CA CYS A 169 -4.40 -1.74 13.97
C CYS A 169 -3.09 -1.77 14.75
N PHE A 170 -2.47 -0.61 14.98
CA PHE A 170 -1.26 -0.51 15.77
C PHE A 170 -1.49 -1.00 17.20
N GLN A 171 -2.53 -0.52 17.87
CA GLN A 171 -2.88 -0.96 19.24
C GLN A 171 -3.15 -2.46 19.32
N LEU A 172 -3.87 -3.02 18.34
CA LEU A 172 -4.12 -4.47 18.28
C LEU A 172 -2.81 -5.26 18.20
N ALA A 173 -1.90 -4.89 17.30
CA ALA A 173 -0.63 -5.58 17.17
C ALA A 173 0.30 -5.32 18.37
N GLU A 174 0.28 -4.12 18.93
CA GLU A 174 1.10 -3.77 20.10
C GLU A 174 0.78 -4.68 21.30
N ALA A 175 -0.50 -5.01 21.52
CA ALA A 175 -0.91 -5.97 22.55
C ALA A 175 -0.31 -7.36 22.32
N GLU A 176 -0.18 -7.80 21.08
CA GLU A 176 0.45 -9.07 20.70
C GLU A 176 1.96 -9.09 20.94
N TYR A 177 2.64 -7.93 20.88
CA TYR A 177 4.08 -7.83 21.16
C TYR A 177 4.41 -7.64 22.64
N LYS A 178 3.45 -7.20 23.47
CA LYS A 178 3.63 -6.99 24.93
C LYS A 178 3.40 -8.25 25.78
N THR A 179 2.78 -9.29 25.22
CA THR A 179 2.51 -10.58 25.90
C THR A 179 3.73 -11.49 25.93
#